data_AF-M7ATQ9-F1
#
_entry.id   AF-M7ATQ9-F1
#
_cell.length_a   1.000
_cell.length_b   1.000
_cell.length_c   1.000
_cell.angle_alpha   90.00
_cell.angle_beta   90.00
_cell.angle_gamma   90.00
#
_symmetry.space_group_name_H-M   'P 1'
#
loop_
_entity.id
_entity.type
_entity.pdbx_description
1 polymer ?
#
loop_
_entity_poly.entity_id
_entity_poly.type
_entity_poly.pdbx_seq_one_letter_code
_entity_poly.pdbx_strand_id
1 'polypeptide(L)' 'MMERGHDRDTQQCRIKVKELQNAYHKACEANSHSGAAPTTCRFYKELDMILGGD' A
#
# COMPACT_ATOMS: atom_id res chain seq x y z
N MET A 1 16.98 -8.02 23.29
CA MET A 1 16.15 -7.25 22.34
C MET A 1 14.70 -7.48 22.74
N MET A 2 13.93 -6.44 23.05
CA MET A 2 12.48 -6.60 23.22
C MET A 2 11.88 -6.72 21.83
N GLU A 3 11.39 -7.91 21.49
CA GLU A 3 10.52 -8.08 20.34
C GLU A 3 9.34 -7.14 20.52
N ARG A 4 9.24 -6.10 19.67
CA ARG A 4 8.03 -5.29 19.58
C ARG A 4 6.97 -6.11 18.86
N GLY A 5 6.49 -7.16 19.53
CA GLY A 5 5.40 -7.99 19.06
C GLY A 5 4.11 -7.19 19.12
N HIS A 6 3.41 -7.09 18.00
CA HIS A 6 2.02 -6.68 17.99
C HIS A 6 1.16 -7.93 18.11
N ASP A 7 0.28 -7.99 19.12
CA ASP A 7 -0.79 -8.99 19.20
C ASP A 7 -1.82 -8.67 18.10
N ARG A 8 -1.54 -9.13 16.89
CA ARG A 8 -2.45 -9.03 15.75
C ARG A 8 -2.68 -10.42 15.21
N ASP A 9 -3.95 -10.76 15.12
CA ASP A 9 -4.36 -11.98 14.44
C ASP A 9 -3.89 -11.96 12.98
N THR A 10 -3.54 -13.15 12.47
CA THR A 10 -3.02 -13.32 11.11
C THR A 10 -4.01 -12.80 10.06
N GLN A 11 -5.32 -12.94 10.31
CA GLN A 11 -6.36 -12.40 9.43
C GLN A 11 -6.31 -10.87 9.36
N GLN A 12 -6.13 -10.20 10.50
CA GLN A 12 -6.04 -8.74 10.55
C GLN A 12 -4.85 -8.22 9.76
N CYS A 13 -3.70 -8.90 9.85
CA CYS A 13 -2.53 -8.59 9.02
C CYS A 13 -2.84 -8.77 7.53
N ARG A 14 -3.49 -9.87 7.13
CA ARG A 14 -3.85 -10.13 5.72
C ARG A 14 -4.84 -9.10 5.18
N ILE A 15 -5.84 -8.72 5.97
CA ILE A 15 -6.79 -7.67 5.62
C ILE A 15 -6.03 -6.36 5.42
N LYS A 16 -5.15 -5.99 6.34
CA LYS A 16 -4.45 -4.72 6.25
C LYS A 16 -3.53 -4.62 5.04
N VAL A 17 -2.82 -5.71 4.73
CA VAL A 17 -1.99 -5.81 3.53
C VAL A 17 -2.83 -5.65 2.27
N LYS A 18 -3.98 -6.33 2.17
CA LYS A 18 -4.90 -6.18 1.03
C LYS A 18 -5.42 -4.76 0.89
N GLU A 19 -5.77 -4.09 1.99
CA GLU A 19 -6.21 -2.70 1.94
C GLU A 19 -5.13 -1.76 1.38
N LEU A 20 -3.88 -1.93 1.83
CA LEU A 20 -2.75 -1.12 1.37
C LEU A 20 -2.45 -1.36 -0.12
N GLN A 21 -2.44 -2.62 -0.55
CA GLN A 21 -2.28 -2.96 -1.98
C GLN A 21 -3.40 -2.34 -2.82
N ASN A 22 -4.65 -2.47 -2.39
CA ASN A 22 -5.78 -1.89 -3.11
C ASN A 22 -5.71 -0.36 -3.20
N ALA A 23 -5.29 0.32 -2.13
CA ALA A 23 -5.11 1.77 -2.14
C ALA A 23 -4.00 2.20 -3.10
N TYR A 24 -2.89 1.46 -3.15
CA TYR A 24 -1.80 1.70 -4.09
C TYR A 24 -2.24 1.50 -5.55
N HIS A 25 -2.91 0.38 -5.85
CA HIS A 25 -3.39 0.09 -7.20
C HIS A 25 -4.36 1.16 -7.70
N LYS A 26 -5.32 1.58 -6.86
CA LYS A 26 -6.25 2.67 -7.21
C LYS A 26 -5.53 3.99 -7.50
N ALA A 27 -4.50 4.32 -6.71
CA ALA A 27 -3.68 5.50 -6.96
C ALA A 27 -2.91 5.36 -8.29
N CYS A 28 -2.35 4.19 -8.58
CA CYS A 28 -1.65 3.91 -9.84
C CYS A 28 -2.58 4.00 -11.06
N GLU A 29 -3.78 3.41 -10.98
CA GLU A 29 -4.80 3.51 -12.04
C GLU A 29 -5.20 4.96 -12.28
N ALA A 30 -5.48 5.73 -11.22
CA ALA A 30 -5.80 7.15 -11.34
C ALA A 30 -4.67 7.94 -12.00
N ASN A 31 -3.41 7.63 -11.67
CA ASN A 31 -2.22 8.28 -12.23
C ASN A 31 -1.89 7.85 -13.67
N SER A 32 -2.39 6.69 -14.12
CA SER A 32 -2.15 6.18 -15.48
C SER A 32 -2.98 6.91 -16.53
N HIS A 33 -3.99 7.68 -16.12
CA HIS A 33 -4.81 8.48 -17.04
C HIS A 33 -4.13 9.81 -17.38
N SER A 34 -3.87 10.03 -18.67
CA SER A 34 -3.25 11.28 -19.15
C SER A 34 -4.09 12.51 -18.77
N GLY A 35 -3.48 13.44 -18.04
CA GLY A 35 -4.15 14.66 -17.56
C GLY A 35 -4.84 14.52 -16.19
N ALA A 36 -4.79 13.35 -15.56
CA ALA A 36 -5.25 13.19 -14.19
C ALA A 36 -4.33 13.92 -13.20
N ALA A 37 -4.92 14.51 -12.17
CA ALA A 37 -4.15 15.06 -11.06
C ALA A 37 -3.42 13.93 -10.33
N PRO A 38 -2.15 14.11 -9.94
CA PRO A 38 -1.39 13.09 -9.23
C PRO A 38 -2.12 12.72 -7.94
N THR A 39 -2.61 11.49 -7.91
CA THR A 39 -3.30 10.88 -6.78
C THR A 39 -2.29 10.09 -5.97
N THR A 40 -2.16 10.44 -4.69
CA THR A 40 -1.26 9.75 -3.76
C THR A 40 -2.06 9.06 -2.67
N CYS A 41 -1.71 7.80 -2.35
CA CYS A 41 -2.22 7.13 -1.15
C CYS A 41 -1.24 7.25 0.03
N ARG A 42 -1.72 6.92 1.23
CA ARG A 42 -0.85 6.82 2.41
C ARG A 42 0.18 5.70 2.16
N PHE A 43 1.46 5.99 2.43
CA PHE A 43 2.59 5.11 2.18
C PHE A 43 2.86 4.81 0.69
N TYR A 44 2.42 5.67 -0.24
CA TYR A 44 2.59 5.42 -1.68
C TYR A 44 4.04 5.13 -2.07
N LYS A 45 5.02 5.92 -1.59
CA LYS A 45 6.44 5.72 -1.90
C LYS A 45 6.96 4.40 -1.34
N GLU A 46 6.62 4.08 -0.10
CA GLU A 46 7.01 2.80 0.51
C GLU A 46 6.35 1.61 -0.19
N LEU A 47 5.09 1.73 -0.60
CA LEU A 47 4.38 0.70 -1.34
C LEU A 47 4.92 0.55 -2.77
N ASP A 48 5.31 1.64 -3.42
CA ASP A 48 5.96 1.63 -4.74
C ASP A 48 7.29 0.87 -4.71
N MET A 49 8.12 1.09 -3.68
CA MET A 49 9.36 0.31 -3.49
C MET A 49 9.12 -1.20 -3.25
N ILE A 50 7.95 -1.60 -2.72
CA ILE A 50 7.63 -2.99 -2.38
C ILE A 50 6.86 -3.69 -3.53
N LEU A 51 5.95 -2.97 -4.19
CA LEU A 51 4.96 -3.49 -5.14
C LEU A 51 5.19 -3.01 -6.57
N GLY A 52 5.80 -1.85 -6.77
CA GLY A 52 6.07 -1.23 -8.06
C GLY A 52 7.30 -1.80 -8.77
N GLY A 53 7.75 -2.99 -8.36
CA GLY A 53 8.99 -3.65 -8.78
C GLY A 53 9.38 -3.38 -10.24
N ASP A 54 10.61 -2.90 -10.39
CA ASP A 54 11.47 -3.30 -11.50
C ASP A 54 11.97 -4.73 -11.24
#